data_AF-A0A2G2QAY9-F1
#
_entry.id   AF-A0A2G2QAY9-F1
#
_cell.length_a   1.000
_cell.length_b   1.000
_cell.length_c   1.000
_cell.angle_alpha   90.00
_cell.angle_beta   90.00
_cell.angle_gamma   90.00
#
_symmetry.space_group_name_H-M   'P 1'
#
loop_
_entity.id
_entity.type
_entity.pdbx_description
1 polymer ?
#
loop_
_entity_poly.entity_id
_entity_poly.type
_entity_poly.pdbx_seq_one_letter_code
_entity_poly.pdbx_strand_id
1 'polypeptide(L)'
;MELKEFIKTALTEIVVGVSEASTIATEHGGSVGSMKLYGYVKENKVMTDDNDRPVTTVEFDIALSEANSTDTKGGIGVYLGAVGLGSQGASHGEASSHSRIKFSVPVVLPSAKS
;
A
#
# COMPACT_ATOMS: atom_id res chain seq x y z
N MET A 1 11.75 7.96 -18.05
CA MET A 1 11.24 8.71 -16.89
C MET A 1 12.44 9.13 -16.06
N GLU A 2 12.54 10.41 -15.67
CA GLU A 2 13.59 10.86 -14.75
C GLU A 2 13.27 10.46 -13.30
N LEU A 3 14.27 10.32 -12.42
CA LEU A 3 14.06 9.91 -11.01
C LEU A 3 13.04 10.81 -10.28
N LYS A 4 13.09 12.14 -10.52
CA LYS A 4 12.15 13.10 -9.92
C LYS A 4 10.70 12.87 -10.37
N GLU A 5 10.52 12.45 -11.63
CA GLU A 5 9.19 12.18 -12.20
C GLU A 5 8.66 10.87 -11.64
N PHE A 6 9.51 9.85 -11.51
CA PHE A 6 9.18 8.59 -10.85
C PHE A 6 8.68 8.79 -9.43
N ILE A 7 9.46 9.50 -8.59
CA ILE A 7 9.08 9.76 -7.19
C ILE A 7 7.74 10.50 -7.13
N LYS A 8 7.54 11.52 -7.98
CA LYS A 8 6.30 12.28 -8.03
C LYS A 8 5.11 11.39 -8.40
N THR A 9 5.22 10.60 -9.46
CA THR A 9 4.15 9.71 -9.92
C THR A 9 3.82 8.68 -8.84
N ALA A 10 4.82 7.99 -8.30
CA ALA A 10 4.62 6.96 -7.28
C ALA A 10 3.94 7.51 -6.02
N LEU A 11 4.41 8.64 -5.47
CA LEU A 11 3.77 9.25 -4.30
C LEU A 11 2.35 9.73 -4.61
N THR A 12 2.10 10.23 -5.82
CA THR A 12 0.75 10.65 -6.24
C THR A 12 -0.21 9.46 -6.28
N GLU A 13 0.20 8.34 -6.89
CA GLU A 13 -0.61 7.12 -6.96
C GLU A 13 -0.89 6.54 -5.56
N ILE A 14 0.09 6.53 -4.66
CA ILE A 14 -0.10 6.12 -3.26
C ILE A 14 -1.13 7.02 -2.56
N VAL A 15 -1.00 8.34 -2.68
CA VAL A 15 -1.90 9.29 -2.03
C VAL A 15 -3.32 9.16 -2.56
N VAL A 16 -3.49 9.06 -3.89
CA VAL A 16 -4.80 8.88 -4.52
C VAL A 16 -5.43 7.57 -4.09
N GLY A 17 -4.69 6.45 -4.16
CA GLY A 17 -5.19 5.14 -3.76
C GLY A 17 -5.59 5.07 -2.28
N VAL A 18 -4.80 5.66 -1.38
CA VAL A 18 -5.14 5.74 0.05
C VAL A 18 -6.39 6.62 0.27
N SER A 19 -6.53 7.74 -0.45
CA SER A 19 -7.69 8.63 -0.34
C SER A 19 -8.99 7.95 -0.81
N GLU A 20 -8.94 7.23 -1.93
CA GLU A 20 -10.08 6.48 -2.45
C GLU A 20 -10.47 5.35 -1.49
N ALA A 21 -9.49 4.60 -0.99
CA ALA A 21 -9.70 3.56 0.02
C ALA A 21 -10.29 4.12 1.33
N SER A 22 -9.89 5.33 1.74
CA SER A 22 -10.41 6.00 2.94
C SER A 22 -11.91 6.29 2.84
N THR A 23 -12.36 6.73 1.67
CA THR A 23 -13.78 6.99 1.39
C THR A 23 -14.60 5.71 1.57
N ILE A 24 -14.18 4.62 0.91
CA ILE A 24 -14.86 3.31 0.99
C ILE A 24 -14.81 2.75 2.41
N ALA A 25 -13.66 2.82 3.08
CA ALA A 25 -13.52 2.33 4.45
C ALA A 25 -14.50 3.01 5.40
N THR A 26 -14.70 4.32 5.26
CA THR A 26 -15.64 5.10 6.07
C THR A 26 -17.08 4.61 5.89
N GLU A 27 -17.50 4.32 4.65
CA GLU A 27 -18.83 3.75 4.35
C GLU A 27 -19.07 2.40 5.04
N HIS A 28 -18.00 1.64 5.30
CA HIS A 28 -18.05 0.36 5.99
C HIS A 28 -17.73 0.43 7.49
N GLY A 29 -17.61 1.64 8.07
CA GLY A 29 -17.32 1.83 9.50
C GLY A 29 -15.85 1.66 9.89
N GLY A 30 -14.95 1.60 8.91
CA GLY A 30 -13.50 1.63 9.08
C GLY A 30 -12.88 3.02 8.83
N SER A 31 -11.56 3.10 8.85
CA SER A 31 -10.81 4.32 8.52
C SER A 31 -9.44 3.95 7.97
N VAL A 32 -8.99 4.62 6.90
CA VAL A 32 -7.69 4.34 6.24
C VAL A 32 -6.95 5.65 6.03
N GLY A 33 -5.63 5.65 6.26
CA GLY A 33 -4.76 6.77 5.97
C GLY A 33 -4.22 7.48 7.23
N SER A 34 -4.01 8.79 7.14
CA SER A 34 -3.50 9.57 8.27
C SER A 34 -4.57 9.72 9.33
N MET A 35 -4.25 9.32 10.56
CA MET A 35 -5.14 9.40 11.72
C MET A 35 -4.34 9.78 12.96
N LYS A 36 -5.00 10.44 13.93
CA LYS A 36 -4.38 10.71 15.23
C LYS A 36 -4.25 9.39 15.98
N LEU A 37 -3.01 8.96 16.19
CA LEU A 37 -2.71 7.76 16.96
C LEU A 37 -2.56 8.12 18.42
N TYR A 38 -3.32 7.43 19.27
CA TYR A 38 -3.16 7.47 20.71
C TYR A 38 -2.57 6.13 21.16
N GLY A 39 -1.57 6.22 22.02
CA GLY A 39 -0.94 5.03 22.57
C GLY A 39 0.19 5.40 23.50
N TYR A 40 -0.13 5.51 24.79
CA TYR A 40 0.75 5.18 25.93
C TYR A 40 -0.04 5.32 27.25
N VAL A 41 -1.17 4.62 27.43
CA VAL A 41 -1.68 4.39 28.80
C VAL A 41 -2.41 3.04 28.93
N LYS A 42 -1.75 2.12 29.65
CA LYS A 42 -2.16 0.80 30.16
C LYS A 42 -2.05 -0.46 29.28
N GLU A 43 -1.01 -1.22 29.62
CA GLU A 43 -0.86 -2.69 29.63
C GLU A 43 -0.80 -3.45 28.29
N ASN A 44 -1.59 -3.11 27.26
CA ASN A 44 -1.77 -4.01 26.11
C ASN A 44 -0.99 -3.64 24.83
N LYS A 45 -0.23 -2.54 24.81
CA LYS A 45 0.59 -2.09 23.64
C LYS A 45 -0.21 -1.96 22.32
N VAL A 46 -1.50 -1.66 22.39
CA VAL A 46 -2.36 -1.43 21.21
C VAL A 46 -2.42 0.08 20.94
N MET A 47 -2.26 0.47 19.67
CA MET A 47 -2.51 1.84 19.21
C MET A 47 -4.00 2.00 18.89
N THR A 48 -4.60 3.11 19.29
CA THR A 48 -5.99 3.44 18.99
C THR A 48 -6.11 4.75 18.24
N ASP A 49 -7.24 4.94 17.55
CA ASP A 49 -7.62 6.23 17.00
C ASP A 49 -8.28 7.13 18.07
N ASP A 50 -8.81 8.28 17.65
CA ASP A 50 -9.54 9.22 18.52
C ASP A 50 -10.87 8.69 19.07
N ASN A 51 -11.34 7.54 18.59
CA ASN A 51 -12.56 6.87 19.00
C ASN A 51 -12.28 5.56 19.77
N ASP A 52 -11.06 5.39 20.29
CA ASP A 52 -10.59 4.18 20.98
C ASP A 52 -10.68 2.90 20.14
N ARG A 53 -10.71 3.01 18.80
CA ARG A 53 -10.74 1.86 17.91
C ARG A 53 -9.31 1.37 17.64
N PRO A 54 -9.04 0.05 17.68
CA PRO A 54 -7.72 -0.49 17.40
C PRO A 54 -7.24 -0.13 15.99
N VAL A 55 -6.01 0.38 15.90
CA VAL A 55 -5.34 0.68 14.64
C VAL A 55 -4.40 -0.46 14.28
N THR A 56 -4.55 -0.96 13.05
CA THR A 56 -3.64 -1.92 12.44
C THR A 56 -2.79 -1.22 11.39
N THR A 57 -1.49 -1.50 11.35
CA THR A 57 -0.61 -1.00 10.29
C THR A 57 -0.50 -2.03 9.19
N VAL A 58 -0.95 -1.67 7.97
CA VAL A 58 -0.78 -2.51 6.78
C VAL A 58 0.50 -2.11 6.08
N GLU A 59 1.41 -3.06 5.89
CA GLU A 59 2.70 -2.85 5.21
C GLU A 59 2.61 -3.28 3.75
N PHE A 60 3.06 -2.41 2.86
CA PHE A 60 3.18 -2.66 1.43
C PHE A 60 4.65 -2.71 1.05
N ASP A 61 5.08 -3.83 0.46
CA ASP A 61 6.40 -4.01 -0.16
C ASP A 61 6.18 -4.36 -1.63
N ILE A 62 6.33 -3.37 -2.50
CA ILE A 62 5.92 -3.45 -3.91
C ILE A 62 7.16 -3.36 -4.79
N ALA A 63 7.34 -4.38 -5.63
CA ALA A 63 8.26 -4.32 -6.76
C ALA A 63 7.55 -3.65 -7.94
N LEU A 64 8.17 -2.60 -8.48
CA LEU A 64 7.69 -1.89 -9.65
C LEU A 64 8.51 -2.32 -10.86
N SER A 65 7.82 -2.61 -11.96
CA SER A 65 8.43 -2.82 -13.26
C SER A 65 8.07 -1.65 -14.15
N GLU A 66 9.02 -1.19 -14.96
CA GLU A 66 8.71 -0.25 -16.03
C GLU A 66 7.79 -0.97 -17.03
N ALA A 67 6.56 -0.49 -17.18
CA ALA A 67 5.66 -0.96 -18.22
C ALA A 67 6.17 -0.40 -19.55
N ASN A 68 7.05 -1.14 -20.22
CA ASN A 68 7.42 -0.87 -21.61
C ASN A 68 6.27 -1.26 -22.54
N SER A 69 5.14 -0.55 -22.47
CA SER A 69 4.11 -0.61 -23.50
C SER A 69 4.25 0.62 -24.39
N THR A 70 4.75 0.39 -25.61
CA THR A 70 4.86 1.37 -26.71
C THR A 70 3.53 1.94 -27.19
N ASP A 71 2.44 1.65 -26.50
CA ASP A 71 1.13 2.21 -26.73
C ASP A 71 0.39 2.27 -25.39
N THR A 72 -0.36 3.35 -25.18
CA THR A 72 -1.22 3.67 -24.02
C THR A 72 -0.55 4.33 -22.80
N LYS A 73 -0.88 5.62 -22.62
CA LYS A 73 -0.89 6.45 -21.40
C LYS A 73 0.04 5.98 -20.25
N GLY A 74 1.23 6.58 -20.17
CA GLY A 74 2.26 6.26 -19.17
C GLY A 74 1.79 6.34 -17.72
N GLY A 75 1.41 5.20 -17.17
CA GLY A 75 1.26 4.94 -15.73
C GLY A 75 2.29 3.91 -15.26
N ILE A 76 2.46 3.77 -13.95
CA ILE A 76 3.35 2.75 -13.38
C ILE A 76 2.64 1.39 -13.42
N GLY A 77 3.29 0.38 -14.02
CA GLY A 77 2.82 -1.00 -13.96
C GLY A 77 3.19 -1.63 -12.61
N VAL A 78 2.19 -2.06 -11.84
CA VAL A 78 2.45 -2.83 -10.61
C VAL A 78 2.67 -4.29 -10.99
N TYR A 79 3.89 -4.79 -10.79
CA TYR A 79 4.17 -6.22 -10.90
C TYR A 79 3.76 -6.91 -9.60
N LEU A 80 2.51 -7.35 -9.53
CA LEU A 80 2.09 -8.32 -8.53
C LEU A 80 2.65 -9.67 -8.96
N GLY A 81 3.93 -9.90 -8.69
CA GLY A 81 4.58 -11.18 -8.98
C GLY A 81 3.73 -12.31 -8.42
N ALA A 82 3.45 -13.32 -9.25
CA ALA A 82 2.76 -14.49 -8.79
C ALA A 82 3.56 -15.06 -7.61
N VAL A 83 3.03 -14.90 -6.39
CA VAL A 83 3.40 -15.74 -5.25
C VAL A 83 2.79 -17.11 -5.55
N GLY A 84 3.35 -17.77 -6.57
CA GLY A 84 3.06 -19.13 -6.95
C GLY A 84 3.75 -20.02 -5.95
N LEU A 85 3.00 -20.47 -4.95
CA LEU A 85 3.30 -21.69 -4.22
C LEU A 85 3.46 -22.83 -5.24
N GLY A 86 4.72 -23.14 -5.57
CA GLY A 86 5.10 -24.32 -6.35
C GLY A 86 5.10 -24.15 -7.86
N SER A 87 6.25 -23.82 -8.43
CA SER A 87 6.95 -24.67 -9.40
C SER A 87 8.16 -23.93 -9.98
N GLN A 88 9.20 -24.71 -10.23
CA GLN A 88 10.45 -24.29 -10.86
C GLN A 88 10.22 -23.55 -12.18
N GLY A 89 11.14 -22.64 -12.50
CA GLY A 89 11.62 -22.49 -13.86
C GLY A 89 11.49 -21.09 -14.44
N ALA A 90 12.48 -20.26 -14.15
CA ALA A 90 13.39 -19.70 -15.16
C ALA A 90 14.24 -18.61 -14.50
N SER A 91 15.54 -18.87 -14.39
CA SER A 91 16.50 -17.77 -14.33
C SER A 91 16.50 -17.09 -15.70
N HIS A 92 15.65 -16.10 -15.90
CA HIS A 92 15.94 -15.07 -16.88
C HIS A 92 16.56 -13.92 -16.12
N GLY A 93 17.90 -13.87 -16.20
CA GLY A 93 18.66 -12.68 -15.90
C GLY A 93 18.31 -11.61 -16.91
N GLU A 94 17.19 -10.94 -16.69
CA GLU A 94 17.06 -9.55 -17.08
C GLU A 94 17.34 -8.77 -15.80
N ALA A 95 18.41 -7.99 -15.79
CA ALA A 95 18.59 -6.89 -14.86
C ALA A 95 17.51 -5.84 -15.14
N SER A 96 16.26 -6.23 -14.97
CA SER A 96 15.12 -5.35 -14.92
C SER A 96 15.35 -4.53 -13.66
N SER A 97 15.59 -3.25 -13.88
CA SER A 97 15.75 -2.22 -12.85
C SER A 97 14.43 -2.11 -12.09
N HIS A 98 14.16 -3.08 -11.23
CA HIS A 98 12.97 -3.13 -10.42
C HIS A 98 13.13 -2.11 -9.30
N SER A 99 12.47 -0.96 -9.45
CA SER A 99 12.34 -0.01 -8.35
C SER A 99 11.45 -0.63 -7.28
N ARG A 100 11.83 -0.51 -6.01
CA ARG A 100 11.04 -1.04 -4.89
C ARG A 100 10.49 0.10 -4.05
N ILE A 101 9.22 0.02 -3.68
CA ILE A 101 8.59 0.95 -2.75
C ILE A 101 8.13 0.17 -1.54
N LYS A 102 8.53 0.64 -0.35
CA LYS A 102 8.03 0.18 0.93
C LYS A 102 7.34 1.32 1.63
N PHE A 103 6.08 1.12 2.02
CA PHE A 103 5.33 2.08 2.80
C PHE A 103 4.30 1.35 3.66
N SER A 104 3.72 2.06 4.62
CA SER A 104 2.70 1.51 5.50
C SER A 104 1.52 2.45 5.61
N VAL A 105 0.32 1.89 5.74
CA VAL A 105 -0.92 2.65 5.89
C VAL A 105 -1.61 2.21 7.19
N PRO A 106 -1.90 3.13 8.12
CA PRO A 106 -2.76 2.85 9.26
C PRO A 106 -4.21 2.57 8.81
N VAL A 107 -4.80 1.54 9.38
CA VAL A 107 -6.15 1.06 9.07
C VAL A 107 -6.89 0.72 10.35
N VAL A 108 -8.08 1.30 10.53
CA VAL A 108 -9.11 0.85 11.46
C VAL A 108 -10.08 -0.03 10.68
N LEU A 109 -10.19 -1.30 11.07
CA LEU A 109 -11.11 -2.24 10.44
C LEU A 109 -12.53 -2.09 11.00
N PRO A 110 -13.58 -2.40 10.21
CA PRO A 110 -14.95 -2.46 10.69
C PRO A 110 -15.09 -3.39 11.90
N SER A 111 -16.00 -3.06 12.81
CA SER A 111 -16.37 -3.98 13.89
C SER A 111 -16.96 -5.27 13.32
N ALA A 112 -16.68 -6.39 13.98
CA ALA A 112 -17.35 -7.65 13.65
C ALA A 112 -18.87 -7.47 13.84
N LYS A 113 -19.66 -8.02 12.92
CA LYS A 113 -21.12 -8.04 13.05
C LYS A 113 -21.50 -8.92 14.24
N SER A 114 -22.24 -8.36 15.19
CA SER A 114 -22.89 -9.08 16.29
C SER A 114 -24.23 -9.68 15.86
#